data_AF-A0AAU4M5M5-F1
#
_entry.id   AF-A0AAU4M5M5-F1
#
_cell.length_a   1.000
_cell.length_b   1.000
_cell.length_c   1.000
_cell.angle_alpha   90.00
_cell.angle_beta   90.00
_cell.angle_gamma   90.00
#
_symmetry.space_group_name_H-M   'P 1'
#
loop_
_entity.id
_entity.type
_entity.pdbx_description
1 polymer ?
#
loop_
_entity_poly.entity_id
_entity_poly.type
_entity_poly.pdbx_seq_one_letter_code
_entity_poly.pdbx_strand_id
1 'polypeptide(L)'
;MSSNHHQSPKRLAGRGAERTGSAGKNTGHLARWATSTWVRLPVLFVLMLAVGGITSAINSAAAATPLSALISGVATGGLALAAYARLVRYLEGRGRPQELAPAQARPELCRGALLGLGLFTVTIALVAMTGGYHIHGWGSIGGALTTLGLMSCVAATEELAFRGALFRVLEEKTGTWGALAVSGLAFGGLHLVNPDATLWGALAIAVEAGLMFGALYAATRSLWLPIGLHLGWNMAEQGIYGTAVSGSGTGTGGLLHASVSGPQALTGGDFGPEASIFAVLVCAVPTVLFLITAKRQGRIYTRAEMAQVRQN
;
A
#
# COMPACT_ATOMS: atom_id res chain seq x y z
N MET A 1 67.29 3.94 62.70
CA MET A 1 68.19 3.51 61.61
C MET A 1 67.31 3.17 60.42
N SER A 2 67.39 3.78 59.23
CA SER A 2 68.22 4.82 58.67
C SER A 2 67.38 5.56 57.61
N SER A 3 67.60 6.86 57.49
CA SER A 3 67.15 7.77 56.44
C SER A 3 67.75 7.40 55.06
N ASN A 4 67.11 7.87 53.98
CA ASN A 4 67.85 8.64 52.98
C ASN A 4 66.96 9.51 52.06
N HIS A 5 67.43 10.76 51.91
CA HIS A 5 67.19 11.74 50.85
C HIS A 5 67.59 11.19 49.45
N HIS A 6 67.35 11.77 48.26
CA HIS A 6 67.17 13.16 47.82
C HIS A 6 66.81 13.18 46.31
N GLN A 7 66.37 14.35 45.83
CA GLN A 7 66.52 14.95 44.48
C GLN A 7 65.52 14.71 43.32
N SER A 8 64.96 15.85 42.89
CA SER A 8 64.32 16.16 41.60
C SER A 8 65.36 16.65 40.58
N PRO A 9 65.05 16.62 39.27
CA PRO A 9 65.17 17.87 38.50
C PRO A 9 64.11 18.12 37.40
N LYS A 10 63.64 19.38 37.37
CA LYS A 10 63.33 20.31 36.26
C LYS A 10 62.86 19.83 34.85
N ARG A 11 61.68 20.36 34.47
CA ARG A 11 61.21 20.98 33.19
C ARG A 11 61.70 20.41 31.85
N LEU A 12 60.74 20.12 30.96
CA LEU A 12 60.76 20.54 29.55
C LEU A 12 59.32 20.74 29.03
N ALA A 13 59.11 21.86 28.35
CA ALA A 13 57.87 22.25 27.71
C ALA A 13 57.68 21.51 26.39
N GLY A 14 56.47 21.01 26.12
CA GLY A 14 56.06 20.48 24.83
C GLY A 14 54.71 21.07 24.45
N ARG A 15 54.73 22.11 23.61
CA ARG A 15 53.58 22.59 22.85
C ARG A 15 53.11 21.45 21.93
N GLY A 16 51.86 21.01 22.10
CA GLY A 16 51.15 20.16 21.15
C GLY A 16 49.73 20.68 21.05
N ALA A 17 49.51 21.50 20.01
CA ALA A 17 48.28 22.24 19.79
C ALA A 17 47.07 21.34 19.60
N GLU A 18 45.96 21.82 20.15
CA GLU A 18 44.60 21.56 19.71
C GLU A 18 44.51 21.32 18.19
N ARG A 19 44.06 20.13 17.79
CA ARG A 19 43.37 19.90 16.51
C ARG A 19 42.64 18.57 16.61
N THR A 20 41.34 18.61 16.88
CA THR A 20 40.30 17.69 16.37
C THR A 20 38.92 18.04 16.97
N GLY A 21 38.59 19.32 17.04
CA GLY A 21 37.19 19.75 17.17
C GLY A 21 36.68 20.15 15.79
N SER A 22 35.80 19.35 15.17
CA SER A 22 34.74 19.80 14.22
C SER A 22 34.22 18.68 13.27
N ALA A 23 34.91 17.56 13.08
CA ALA A 23 34.48 16.57 12.07
C ALA A 23 33.27 15.68 12.46
N GLY A 24 32.86 15.67 13.73
CA GLY A 24 31.81 14.75 14.22
C GLY A 24 30.40 15.33 14.39
N LYS A 25 30.20 16.64 14.20
CA LYS A 25 28.90 17.29 14.49
C LYS A 25 27.92 17.31 13.30
N ASN A 26 28.43 17.29 12.07
CA ASN A 26 27.58 17.37 10.86
C ASN A 26 26.96 16.02 10.44
N THR A 27 27.60 14.89 10.76
CA THR A 27 27.07 13.56 10.42
C THR A 27 25.85 13.19 11.25
N GLY A 28 25.79 13.62 12.52
CA GLY A 28 24.64 13.40 13.41
C GLY A 28 23.40 14.23 13.06
N HIS A 29 23.57 15.44 12.52
CA HIS A 29 22.45 16.29 12.12
C HIS A 29 21.80 15.81 10.81
N LEU A 30 22.61 15.40 9.83
CA LEU A 30 22.12 14.83 8.57
C LEU A 30 21.41 13.49 8.78
N ALA A 31 21.93 12.64 9.68
CA ALA A 31 21.29 11.36 10.04
C ALA A 31 19.96 11.54 10.81
N ARG A 32 19.84 12.59 11.65
CA ARG A 32 18.59 12.91 12.37
C ARG A 32 17.53 13.57 11.49
N TRP A 33 17.93 14.32 10.46
CA TRP A 33 17.00 14.94 9.52
C TRP A 33 16.33 13.90 8.61
N ALA A 34 17.11 12.95 8.07
CA ALA A 34 16.59 11.88 7.21
C ALA A 34 15.58 10.96 7.91
N THR A 35 15.67 10.82 9.24
CA THR A 35 14.75 10.00 10.07
C THR A 35 13.56 10.78 10.64
N SER A 36 13.46 12.08 10.34
CA SER A 36 12.28 12.88 10.69
C SER A 36 11.06 12.40 9.92
N THR A 37 9.96 12.14 10.63
CA THR A 37 8.69 11.72 10.02
C THR A 37 8.20 12.73 8.96
N TRP A 38 8.47 14.03 9.15
CA TRP A 38 8.06 15.09 8.22
C TRP A 38 8.83 15.09 6.90
N VAL A 39 10.01 14.48 6.87
CA VAL A 39 10.81 14.32 5.65
C VAL A 39 10.52 12.95 5.05
N ARG A 40 10.55 11.91 5.88
CA ARG A 40 10.36 10.53 5.46
C ARG A 40 9.00 10.28 4.83
N LEU A 41 7.92 10.81 5.41
CA LEU A 41 6.56 10.62 4.89
C LEU A 41 6.43 11.11 3.43
N PRO A 42 6.64 12.41 3.12
CA PRO A 42 6.48 12.89 1.76
C PRO A 42 7.49 12.25 0.80
N VAL A 43 8.75 12.04 1.22
CA VAL A 43 9.77 11.42 0.36
C VAL A 43 9.38 9.98 0.01
N LEU A 44 9.05 9.14 0.99
CA LEU A 44 8.70 7.75 0.74
C LEU A 44 7.40 7.64 -0.07
N PHE A 45 6.39 8.44 0.25
CA PHE A 45 5.12 8.42 -0.49
C PHE A 45 5.29 8.86 -1.94
N VAL A 46 5.94 10.00 -2.19
CA VAL A 46 6.19 10.51 -3.57
C VAL A 46 7.05 9.54 -4.37
N LEU A 47 8.11 8.98 -3.78
CA LEU A 47 8.93 7.99 -4.47
C LEU A 47 8.15 6.72 -4.80
N MET A 48 7.25 6.27 -3.93
CA MET A 48 6.39 5.12 -4.23
C MET A 48 5.36 5.43 -5.33
N LEU A 49 4.79 6.64 -5.36
CA LEU A 49 3.95 7.08 -6.49
C LEU A 49 4.75 7.13 -7.80
N ALA A 50 6.00 7.60 -7.76
CA ALA A 50 6.89 7.60 -8.93
C ALA A 50 7.21 6.18 -9.41
N VAL A 51 7.46 5.23 -8.49
CA VAL A 51 7.60 3.80 -8.80
C VAL A 51 6.32 3.28 -9.46
N GLY A 52 5.14 3.64 -8.95
CA GLY A 52 3.85 3.33 -9.57
C GLY A 52 3.76 3.83 -11.02
N GLY A 53 4.07 5.11 -11.26
CA GLY A 53 4.06 5.68 -12.61
C GLY A 53 5.06 5.02 -13.56
N ILE A 54 6.29 4.76 -13.11
CA ILE A 54 7.33 4.11 -13.92
C ILE A 54 6.91 2.67 -14.28
N THR A 55 6.42 1.91 -13.31
CA THR A 55 5.98 0.54 -13.55
C THR A 55 4.76 0.48 -14.46
N SER A 56 3.81 1.41 -14.31
CA SER A 56 2.69 1.57 -15.25
C SER A 56 3.19 1.85 -16.67
N ALA A 57 4.14 2.76 -16.85
CA ALA A 57 4.70 3.08 -18.17
C ALA A 57 5.41 1.87 -18.82
N ILE A 58 6.18 1.11 -18.02
CA ILE A 58 6.82 -0.13 -18.49
C ILE A 58 5.75 -1.13 -18.95
N ASN A 59 4.71 -1.34 -18.16
CA ASN A 59 3.64 -2.28 -18.49
C ASN A 59 2.88 -1.85 -19.74
N SER A 60 2.54 -0.57 -19.89
CA SER A 60 1.89 -0.05 -21.10
C SER A 60 2.74 -0.27 -22.37
N ALA A 61 4.07 -0.24 -22.26
CA ALA A 61 4.96 -0.52 -23.38
C ALA A 61 5.19 -2.02 -23.64
N ALA A 62 5.16 -2.86 -22.60
CA ALA A 62 5.52 -4.28 -22.66
C ALA A 62 4.33 -5.24 -22.86
N ALA A 63 3.10 -4.81 -22.56
CA ALA A 63 1.88 -5.61 -22.56
C ALA A 63 1.31 -5.89 -23.98
N ALA A 64 2.16 -6.18 -24.96
CA ALA A 64 1.76 -6.47 -26.33
C ALA A 64 0.99 -7.80 -26.49
N THR A 65 1.20 -8.76 -25.59
CA THR A 65 0.52 -10.06 -25.56
C THR A 65 0.08 -10.39 -24.13
N PRO A 66 -0.90 -11.29 -23.93
CA PRO A 66 -1.29 -11.72 -22.59
C PRO A 66 -0.13 -12.24 -21.74
N LEU A 67 0.76 -13.04 -22.34
CA LEU A 67 1.91 -13.58 -21.64
C LEU A 67 2.93 -12.49 -21.28
N SER A 68 3.20 -11.56 -22.20
CA SER A 68 4.15 -10.46 -21.92
C SER A 68 3.60 -9.51 -20.86
N ALA A 69 2.28 -9.23 -20.86
CA ALA A 69 1.61 -8.44 -19.82
C ALA A 69 1.67 -9.12 -18.44
N LEU A 70 1.44 -10.43 -18.38
CA LEU A 70 1.60 -11.21 -17.16
C LEU A 70 3.02 -11.12 -16.61
N ILE A 71 4.01 -11.37 -17.47
CA ILE A 71 5.43 -11.34 -17.09
C ILE A 71 5.83 -9.94 -16.63
N SER A 72 5.51 -8.90 -17.41
CA SER A 72 5.90 -7.52 -17.09
C SER A 72 5.24 -7.05 -15.80
N GLY A 73 3.96 -7.35 -15.60
CA GLY A 73 3.19 -6.94 -14.43
C GLY A 73 3.69 -7.58 -13.14
N VAL A 74 3.94 -8.89 -13.16
CA VAL A 74 4.52 -9.61 -12.01
C VAL A 74 5.95 -9.13 -11.74
N ALA A 75 6.77 -8.96 -12.78
CA ALA A 75 8.15 -8.49 -12.63
C ALA A 75 8.21 -7.08 -12.04
N THR A 76 7.40 -6.16 -12.54
CA THR A 76 7.33 -4.77 -12.05
C THR A 76 6.75 -4.66 -10.64
N GLY A 77 5.75 -5.48 -10.28
CA GLY A 77 5.30 -5.62 -8.89
C GLY A 77 6.41 -6.11 -7.96
N GLY A 78 7.21 -7.09 -8.39
CA GLY A 78 8.41 -7.55 -7.68
C GLY A 78 9.47 -6.45 -7.51
N LEU A 79 9.70 -5.65 -8.56
CA LEU A 79 10.59 -4.49 -8.51
C LEU A 79 10.07 -3.41 -7.55
N ALA A 80 8.77 -3.16 -7.52
CA ALA A 80 8.15 -2.21 -6.58
C ALA A 80 8.36 -2.65 -5.12
N LEU A 81 8.18 -3.95 -4.82
CA LEU A 81 8.48 -4.51 -3.50
C LEU A 81 9.95 -4.35 -3.11
N ALA A 82 10.87 -4.60 -4.05
CA ALA A 82 12.30 -4.42 -3.84
C ALA A 82 12.67 -2.94 -3.64
N ALA A 83 12.06 -2.04 -4.41
CA ALA A 83 12.24 -0.59 -4.29
C ALA A 83 11.76 -0.10 -2.92
N TYR A 84 10.54 -0.46 -2.52
CA TYR A 84 10.01 -0.15 -1.19
C TYR A 84 10.96 -0.65 -0.08
N ALA A 85 11.38 -1.92 -0.15
CA ALA A 85 12.27 -2.48 0.86
C ALA A 85 13.61 -1.77 0.93
N ARG A 86 14.15 -1.32 -0.21
CA ARG A 86 15.39 -0.55 -0.28
C ARG A 86 15.21 0.87 0.27
N LEU A 87 14.12 1.55 -0.11
CA LEU A 87 13.79 2.90 0.35
C LEU A 87 13.57 2.93 1.86
N VAL A 88 12.82 1.97 2.41
CA VAL A 88 12.61 1.84 3.85
C VAL A 88 13.93 1.62 4.59
N ARG A 89 14.78 0.69 4.13
CA ARG A 89 16.10 0.48 4.75
C ARG A 89 16.95 1.75 4.73
N TYR A 90 16.95 2.47 3.61
CA TYR A 90 17.75 3.69 3.44
C TYR A 90 17.23 4.86 4.29
N LEU A 91 15.93 5.13 4.26
CA LEU A 91 15.32 6.28 4.93
C LEU A 91 15.11 6.05 6.43
N GLU A 92 14.92 4.80 6.85
CA GLU A 92 14.57 4.48 8.25
C GLU A 92 15.72 3.88 9.04
N GLY A 93 16.82 3.50 8.38
CA GLY A 93 17.99 2.88 9.02
C GLY A 93 17.68 1.55 9.72
N ARG A 94 16.47 1.00 9.54
CA ARG A 94 16.08 -0.31 10.08
C ARG A 94 16.43 -1.42 9.10
N GLY A 95 16.49 -2.64 9.63
CA GLY A 95 16.69 -3.85 8.85
C GLY A 95 15.56 -4.12 7.86
N ARG A 96 15.39 -5.39 7.47
CA ARG A 96 14.38 -5.78 6.49
C ARG A 96 12.97 -5.37 6.97
N PRO A 97 12.11 -4.77 6.12
CA PRO A 97 10.76 -4.41 6.52
C PRO A 97 9.98 -5.63 6.99
N GLN A 98 9.50 -5.60 8.23
CA GLN A 98 8.77 -6.73 8.84
C GLN A 98 7.40 -6.90 8.20
N GLU A 99 6.79 -5.80 7.76
CA GLU A 99 5.53 -5.78 7.03
C GLU A 99 5.59 -6.47 5.66
N LEU A 100 6.79 -6.83 5.18
CA LEU A 100 7.04 -7.66 3.99
C LEU A 100 7.76 -8.97 4.37
N ALA A 101 7.35 -9.65 5.43
CA ALA A 101 7.92 -10.94 5.84
C ALA A 101 7.77 -12.05 4.77
N PRO A 102 8.84 -12.64 4.19
CA PRO A 102 8.74 -13.62 3.11
C PRO A 102 8.04 -14.90 3.55
N ALA A 103 8.22 -15.28 4.82
CA ALA A 103 7.53 -16.42 5.42
C ALA A 103 6.00 -16.27 5.39
N GLN A 104 5.49 -15.03 5.37
CA GLN A 104 4.06 -14.73 5.34
C GLN A 104 3.54 -14.46 3.91
N ALA A 105 4.43 -14.24 2.93
CA ALA A 105 4.08 -13.79 1.60
C ALA A 105 3.05 -14.70 0.92
N ARG A 106 3.38 -15.97 0.73
CA ARG A 106 2.48 -16.94 0.07
C ARG A 106 1.13 -17.09 0.80
N PRO A 107 1.07 -17.45 2.10
CA PRO A 107 -0.22 -17.69 2.76
C PRO A 107 -1.09 -16.44 2.82
N GLU A 108 -0.52 -15.25 3.02
CA GLU A 108 -1.30 -14.02 3.11
C GLU A 108 -1.73 -13.48 1.75
N LEU A 109 -0.89 -13.58 0.72
CA LEU A 109 -1.31 -13.28 -0.66
C LEU A 109 -2.47 -14.18 -1.07
N CYS A 110 -2.40 -15.49 -0.82
CA CYS A 110 -3.48 -16.41 -1.16
C CYS A 110 -4.76 -16.10 -0.38
N ARG A 111 -4.67 -15.90 0.94
CA ARG A 111 -5.84 -15.56 1.77
C ARG A 111 -6.47 -14.23 1.36
N GLY A 112 -5.63 -13.23 1.08
CA GLY A 112 -6.06 -11.94 0.58
C GLY A 112 -6.78 -12.11 -0.75
N ALA A 113 -6.15 -12.76 -1.72
CA ALA A 113 -6.72 -12.96 -3.05
C ALA A 113 -8.07 -13.67 -3.00
N LEU A 114 -8.21 -14.72 -2.18
CA LEU A 114 -9.48 -15.41 -1.99
C LEU A 114 -10.54 -14.51 -1.33
N LEU A 115 -10.15 -13.68 -0.36
CA LEU A 115 -11.05 -12.73 0.28
C LEU A 115 -11.50 -11.64 -0.71
N GLY A 116 -10.60 -11.05 -1.49
CA GLY A 116 -10.93 -10.04 -2.50
C GLY A 116 -11.83 -10.60 -3.59
N LEU A 117 -11.50 -11.79 -4.10
CA LEU A 117 -12.33 -12.51 -5.06
C LEU A 117 -13.73 -12.75 -4.50
N GLY A 118 -13.83 -13.23 -3.25
CA GLY A 118 -15.10 -13.47 -2.58
C GLY A 118 -15.94 -12.21 -2.37
N LEU A 119 -15.33 -11.13 -1.89
CA LEU A 119 -16.02 -9.86 -1.65
C LEU A 119 -16.56 -9.28 -2.95
N PHE A 120 -15.74 -9.21 -4.01
CA PHE A 120 -16.22 -8.72 -5.29
C PHE A 120 -17.29 -9.64 -5.90
N THR A 121 -17.13 -10.96 -5.78
CA THR A 121 -18.16 -11.92 -6.23
C THR A 121 -19.51 -11.67 -5.57
N VAL A 122 -19.51 -11.36 -4.27
CA VAL A 122 -20.74 -10.99 -3.55
C VAL A 122 -21.29 -9.66 -4.08
N THR A 123 -20.44 -8.65 -4.28
CA THR A 123 -20.84 -7.36 -4.86
C THR A 123 -21.52 -7.56 -6.21
N ILE A 124 -20.88 -8.22 -7.16
CA ILE A 124 -21.44 -8.39 -8.51
C ILE A 124 -22.68 -9.28 -8.50
N ALA A 125 -22.78 -10.26 -7.60
CA ALA A 125 -23.98 -11.07 -7.43
C ALA A 125 -25.17 -10.22 -6.96
N LEU A 126 -24.98 -9.27 -6.03
CA LEU A 126 -26.03 -8.35 -5.60
C LEU A 126 -26.46 -7.41 -6.73
N VAL A 127 -25.51 -6.89 -7.51
CA VAL A 127 -25.81 -6.12 -8.72
C VAL A 127 -26.66 -6.96 -9.69
N ALA A 128 -26.26 -8.20 -9.96
CA ALA A 128 -26.98 -9.13 -10.83
C ALA A 128 -28.39 -9.46 -10.33
N MET A 129 -28.57 -9.65 -9.02
CA MET A 129 -29.88 -9.91 -8.39
C MET A 129 -30.86 -8.75 -8.57
N THR A 130 -30.36 -7.52 -8.72
CA THR A 130 -31.19 -6.35 -9.05
C THR A 130 -31.39 -6.13 -10.55
N GLY A 131 -30.91 -7.06 -11.39
CA GLY A 131 -30.96 -6.96 -12.84
C GLY A 131 -29.90 -6.03 -13.43
N GLY A 132 -28.87 -5.65 -12.67
CA GLY A 132 -27.88 -4.66 -13.09
C GLY A 132 -26.67 -5.20 -13.85
N TYR A 133 -26.53 -6.51 -13.96
CA TYR A 133 -25.39 -7.20 -14.58
C TYR A 133 -25.88 -8.28 -15.53
N HIS A 134 -25.43 -8.24 -16.79
CA HIS A 134 -25.88 -9.13 -17.86
C HIS A 134 -24.69 -9.80 -18.53
N ILE A 135 -24.68 -11.14 -18.54
CA ILE A 135 -23.64 -11.94 -19.19
C ILE A 135 -24.08 -12.23 -20.63
N HIS A 136 -23.26 -11.81 -21.59
CA HIS A 136 -23.49 -12.03 -23.02
C HIS A 136 -22.75 -13.26 -23.56
N GLY A 137 -21.83 -13.81 -22.78
CA GLY A 137 -21.09 -15.02 -23.11
C GLY A 137 -19.71 -15.05 -22.45
N TRP A 138 -18.85 -15.90 -23.01
CA TRP A 138 -17.46 -16.00 -22.61
C TRP A 138 -16.61 -14.89 -23.24
N GLY A 139 -15.71 -14.32 -22.45
CA GLY A 139 -14.63 -13.47 -22.91
C GLY A 139 -13.41 -14.30 -23.29
N SER A 140 -12.23 -13.96 -22.78
CA SER A 140 -10.99 -14.65 -23.13
C SER A 140 -10.07 -14.93 -21.95
N ILE A 141 -9.43 -16.10 -21.97
CA ILE A 141 -8.34 -16.45 -21.04
C ILE A 141 -7.17 -15.47 -21.19
N GLY A 142 -6.91 -15.01 -22.43
CA GLY A 142 -5.89 -13.99 -22.69
C GLY A 142 -6.16 -12.68 -21.95
N GLY A 143 -7.39 -12.16 -21.99
CA GLY A 143 -7.80 -10.97 -21.24
C GLY A 143 -7.60 -11.15 -19.74
N ALA A 144 -8.04 -12.28 -19.19
CA ALA A 144 -7.85 -12.64 -17.80
C ALA A 144 -6.37 -12.69 -17.38
N LEU A 145 -5.49 -13.26 -18.21
CA LEU A 145 -4.04 -13.29 -17.95
C LEU A 145 -3.40 -11.89 -18.03
N THR A 146 -3.85 -11.06 -18.97
CA THR A 146 -3.43 -9.65 -19.06
C THR A 146 -3.80 -8.91 -17.79
N THR A 147 -5.06 -9.01 -17.34
CA THR A 147 -5.53 -8.39 -16.09
C THR A 147 -4.74 -8.88 -14.89
N LEU A 148 -4.51 -10.20 -14.76
CA LEU A 148 -3.72 -10.75 -13.66
C LEU A 148 -2.32 -10.11 -13.61
N GLY A 149 -1.66 -9.95 -14.75
CA GLY A 149 -0.38 -9.26 -14.86
C GLY A 149 -0.44 -7.83 -14.38
N LEU A 150 -1.23 -7.01 -15.08
CA LEU A 150 -1.32 -5.57 -14.83
C LEU A 150 -1.75 -5.27 -13.39
N MET A 151 -2.76 -5.98 -12.89
CA MET A 151 -3.29 -5.78 -11.53
C MET A 151 -2.33 -6.27 -10.45
N SER A 152 -1.43 -7.23 -10.74
CA SER A 152 -0.37 -7.60 -9.79
C SER A 152 0.56 -6.44 -9.50
N CYS A 153 0.87 -5.64 -10.53
CA CYS A 153 1.68 -4.44 -10.36
C CYS A 153 0.91 -3.35 -9.61
N VAL A 154 -0.32 -3.05 -10.04
CA VAL A 154 -1.18 -2.00 -9.44
C VAL A 154 -1.42 -2.27 -7.95
N ALA A 155 -1.88 -3.47 -7.61
CA ALA A 155 -2.12 -3.86 -6.21
C ALA A 155 -0.84 -3.74 -5.37
N ALA A 156 0.32 -4.13 -5.90
CA ALA A 156 1.58 -3.98 -5.17
C ALA A 156 1.96 -2.51 -4.96
N THR A 157 1.97 -1.69 -6.02
CA THR A 157 2.45 -0.30 -5.93
C THR A 157 1.54 0.56 -5.07
N GLU A 158 0.22 0.41 -5.20
CA GLU A 158 -0.73 1.17 -4.42
C GLU A 158 -0.68 0.80 -2.94
N GLU A 159 -0.68 -0.48 -2.57
CA GLU A 159 -0.60 -0.86 -1.16
C GLU A 159 0.75 -0.46 -0.53
N LEU A 160 1.85 -0.51 -1.28
CA LEU A 160 3.14 -0.02 -0.80
C LEU A 160 3.12 1.50 -0.57
N ALA A 161 2.48 2.28 -1.44
CA ALA A 161 2.36 3.72 -1.28
C ALA A 161 1.41 4.08 -0.13
N PHE A 162 0.20 3.52 -0.11
CA PHE A 162 -0.84 3.95 0.81
C PHE A 162 -0.75 3.28 2.18
N ARG A 163 -0.42 1.98 2.27
CA ARG A 163 -0.33 1.26 3.56
C ARG A 163 1.11 1.25 4.05
N GLY A 164 2.05 0.95 3.15
CA GLY A 164 3.48 0.89 3.47
C GLY A 164 4.13 2.25 3.75
N ALA A 165 3.74 3.31 3.03
CA ALA A 165 4.30 4.64 3.22
C ALA A 165 3.34 5.57 3.98
N LEU A 166 2.21 5.95 3.38
CA LEU A 166 1.34 6.98 3.92
C LEU A 166 0.77 6.60 5.28
N PHE A 167 0.02 5.50 5.37
CA PHE A 167 -0.61 5.05 6.61
C PHE A 167 0.42 4.81 7.71
N ARG A 168 1.39 3.92 7.46
CA ARG A 168 2.37 3.47 8.47
C ARG A 168 3.15 4.64 9.07
N VAL A 169 3.60 5.56 8.24
CA VAL A 169 4.42 6.68 8.69
C VAL A 169 3.55 7.79 9.31
N LEU A 170 2.34 8.01 8.81
CA LEU A 170 1.41 9.01 9.35
C LEU A 170 0.83 8.59 10.71
N GLU A 171 0.66 7.29 10.95
CA GLU A 171 0.20 6.75 12.23
C GLU A 171 1.09 7.21 13.39
N GLU A 172 2.40 7.38 13.16
CA GLU A 172 3.34 7.95 14.15
C GLU A 172 2.96 9.36 14.64
N LYS A 173 2.14 10.09 13.88
CA LYS A 173 1.76 11.47 14.16
C LYS A 173 0.31 11.64 14.56
N THR A 174 -0.57 10.83 14.03
CA THR A 174 -2.01 11.01 14.17
C THR A 174 -2.67 9.88 14.95
N GLY A 175 -1.94 8.80 15.24
CA GLY A 175 -2.53 7.55 15.71
C GLY A 175 -3.28 6.82 14.58
N THR A 176 -3.81 5.64 14.90
CA THR A 176 -4.39 4.75 13.90
C THR A 176 -5.61 5.36 13.21
N TRP A 177 -6.49 6.03 13.95
CA TRP A 177 -7.71 6.64 13.38
C TRP A 177 -7.41 7.79 12.41
N GLY A 178 -6.45 8.66 12.76
CA GLY A 178 -6.06 9.74 11.86
C GLY A 178 -5.34 9.22 10.62
N ALA A 179 -4.52 8.17 10.75
CA ALA A 179 -3.89 7.50 9.62
C ALA A 179 -4.92 6.87 8.69
N LEU A 180 -5.92 6.15 9.23
CA LEU A 180 -7.02 5.54 8.46
C LEU A 180 -7.78 6.59 7.64
N ALA A 181 -8.22 7.67 8.28
CA ALA A 181 -9.00 8.71 7.64
C ALA A 181 -8.22 9.37 6.50
N VAL A 182 -6.98 9.80 6.76
CA VAL A 182 -6.17 10.49 5.76
C VAL A 182 -5.74 9.56 4.63
N SER A 183 -5.29 8.34 4.93
CA SER A 183 -4.89 7.39 3.89
C SER A 183 -6.07 6.95 3.04
N GLY A 184 -7.25 6.74 3.65
CA GLY A 184 -8.46 6.33 2.95
C GLY A 184 -8.96 7.43 2.00
N LEU A 185 -9.06 8.66 2.48
CA LEU A 185 -9.44 9.81 1.64
C LEU A 185 -8.41 10.09 0.54
N ALA A 186 -7.11 9.95 0.83
CA ALA A 186 -6.08 10.10 -0.19
C ALA A 186 -6.16 9.00 -1.26
N PHE A 187 -6.49 7.76 -0.87
CA PHE A 187 -6.67 6.64 -1.79
C PHE A 187 -7.84 6.90 -2.74
N GLY A 188 -9.02 7.23 -2.21
CA GLY A 188 -10.18 7.61 -3.03
C GLY A 188 -9.94 8.87 -3.86
N GLY A 189 -9.28 9.88 -3.30
CA GLY A 189 -8.95 11.12 -4.00
C GLY A 189 -8.02 10.91 -5.20
N LEU A 190 -7.10 9.94 -5.13
CA LEU A 190 -6.24 9.61 -6.28
C LEU A 190 -7.06 9.10 -7.47
N HIS A 191 -8.19 8.43 -7.23
CA HIS A 191 -9.04 7.88 -8.28
C HIS A 191 -9.89 8.94 -9.00
N LEU A 192 -9.89 10.19 -8.53
CA LEU A 192 -10.50 11.31 -9.26
C LEU A 192 -9.78 11.64 -10.58
N VAL A 193 -8.60 11.08 -10.82
CA VAL A 193 -7.87 11.25 -12.10
C VAL A 193 -8.35 10.30 -13.19
N ASN A 194 -9.20 9.32 -12.86
CA ASN A 194 -9.69 8.34 -13.83
C ASN A 194 -10.72 8.98 -14.78
N PRO A 195 -10.80 8.51 -16.04
CA PRO A 195 -11.67 9.12 -17.06
C PRO A 195 -13.12 9.30 -16.62
N ASP A 196 -13.72 8.26 -16.04
CA ASP A 196 -15.13 8.25 -15.64
C ASP A 196 -15.32 8.50 -14.13
N ALA A 197 -14.36 9.19 -13.50
CA ALA A 197 -14.39 9.44 -12.08
C ALA A 197 -15.55 10.36 -11.66
N THR A 198 -16.20 10.00 -10.56
CA THR A 198 -17.19 10.85 -9.88
C THR A 198 -16.78 11.09 -8.44
N LEU A 199 -17.27 12.16 -7.82
CA LEU A 199 -17.05 12.39 -6.39
C LEU A 199 -17.58 11.22 -5.55
N TRP A 200 -18.72 10.64 -5.95
CA TRP A 200 -19.27 9.47 -5.30
C TRP A 200 -18.35 8.25 -5.46
N GLY A 201 -17.87 7.95 -6.67
CA GLY A 201 -16.94 6.83 -6.90
C GLY A 201 -15.66 6.96 -6.08
N ALA A 202 -15.08 8.16 -6.01
CA ALA A 202 -13.93 8.43 -5.16
C ALA A 202 -14.23 8.22 -3.65
N LEU A 203 -15.42 8.61 -3.18
CA LEU A 203 -15.84 8.37 -1.80
C LEU A 203 -16.12 6.89 -1.53
N ALA A 204 -16.70 6.17 -2.49
CA ALA A 204 -16.91 4.72 -2.42
C ALA A 204 -15.56 4.01 -2.29
N ILE A 205 -14.60 4.33 -3.16
CA ILE A 205 -13.22 3.81 -3.12
C ILE A 205 -12.52 4.15 -1.79
N ALA A 206 -12.70 5.37 -1.28
CA ALA A 206 -12.15 5.77 0.01
C ALA A 206 -12.64 4.88 1.17
N VAL A 207 -13.91 4.44 1.12
CA VAL A 207 -14.48 3.53 2.12
C VAL A 207 -14.09 2.09 1.85
N GLU A 208 -14.36 1.59 0.64
CA GLU A 208 -14.27 0.17 0.30
C GLU A 208 -12.82 -0.30 0.26
N ALA A 209 -11.91 0.46 -0.33
CA ALA A 209 -10.51 0.10 -0.48
C ALA A 209 -9.68 0.86 0.55
N GLY A 210 -9.87 2.19 0.62
CA GLY A 210 -9.19 3.10 1.54
C GLY A 210 -9.22 2.62 2.99
N LEU A 211 -10.40 2.63 3.61
CA LEU A 211 -10.59 2.22 5.00
C LEU A 211 -10.42 0.72 5.20
N MET A 212 -10.92 -0.14 4.32
CA MET A 212 -10.83 -1.60 4.48
C MET A 212 -9.39 -2.10 4.50
N PHE A 213 -8.59 -1.76 3.48
CA PHE A 213 -7.20 -2.20 3.43
C PHE A 213 -6.37 -1.52 4.52
N GLY A 214 -6.72 -0.28 4.92
CA GLY A 214 -6.13 0.38 6.08
C GLY A 214 -6.42 -0.37 7.39
N ALA A 215 -7.67 -0.78 7.62
CA ALA A 215 -8.08 -1.58 8.76
C ALA A 215 -7.41 -2.95 8.77
N LEU A 216 -7.33 -3.59 7.60
CA LEU A 216 -6.64 -4.85 7.37
C LEU A 216 -5.15 -4.74 7.74
N TYR A 217 -4.47 -3.70 7.25
CA TYR A 217 -3.08 -3.44 7.58
C TYR A 217 -2.90 -3.12 9.07
N ALA A 218 -3.78 -2.33 9.69
CA ALA A 218 -3.74 -2.07 11.12
C ALA A 218 -3.89 -3.37 11.94
N ALA A 219 -4.77 -4.27 11.48
CA ALA A 219 -5.04 -5.54 12.12
C ALA A 219 -3.91 -6.57 11.96
N THR A 220 -3.19 -6.60 10.83
CA THR A 220 -2.17 -7.64 10.57
C THR A 220 -0.75 -7.16 10.68
N ARG A 221 -0.50 -5.86 10.43
CA ARG A 221 0.82 -5.24 10.24
C ARG A 221 1.62 -5.86 9.09
N SER A 222 0.92 -6.48 8.14
CA SER A 222 1.49 -7.06 6.93
C SER A 222 0.91 -6.41 5.68
N LEU A 223 1.75 -6.20 4.67
CA LEU A 223 1.36 -5.73 3.35
C LEU A 223 0.92 -6.85 2.41
N TRP A 224 1.29 -8.11 2.68
CA TRP A 224 0.94 -9.22 1.78
C TRP A 224 -0.56 -9.48 1.72
N LEU A 225 -1.24 -9.37 2.86
CA LEU A 225 -2.67 -9.58 2.92
C LEU A 225 -3.48 -8.51 2.16
N PRO A 226 -3.26 -7.19 2.33
CA PRO A 226 -3.92 -6.18 1.52
C PRO A 226 -3.52 -6.25 0.04
N ILE A 227 -2.25 -6.52 -0.31
CA ILE A 227 -1.84 -6.73 -1.71
C ILE A 227 -2.62 -7.89 -2.34
N GLY A 228 -2.73 -9.00 -1.61
CA GLY A 228 -3.51 -10.16 -2.06
C GLY A 228 -4.99 -9.80 -2.24
N LEU A 229 -5.59 -9.12 -1.27
CA LEU A 229 -7.00 -8.71 -1.32
C LEU A 229 -7.27 -7.82 -2.53
N HIS A 230 -6.47 -6.78 -2.69
CA HIS A 230 -6.56 -5.87 -3.82
C HIS A 230 -6.43 -6.62 -5.16
N LEU A 231 -5.41 -7.47 -5.30
CA LEU A 231 -5.25 -8.28 -6.52
C LEU A 231 -6.47 -9.19 -6.78
N GLY A 232 -6.99 -9.85 -5.74
CA GLY A 232 -8.15 -10.73 -5.85
C GLY A 232 -9.43 -10.00 -6.26
N TRP A 233 -9.63 -8.79 -5.72
CA TRP A 233 -10.73 -7.91 -6.08
C TRP A 233 -10.65 -7.50 -7.55
N ASN A 234 -9.54 -6.93 -8.00
CA ASN A 234 -9.39 -6.46 -9.38
C ASN A 234 -9.42 -7.64 -10.38
N MET A 235 -8.88 -8.80 -9.98
CA MET A 235 -8.96 -10.02 -10.80
C MET A 235 -10.40 -10.51 -10.93
N ALA A 236 -11.20 -10.45 -9.86
CA ALA A 236 -12.62 -10.77 -9.97
C ALA A 236 -13.34 -9.74 -10.85
N GLU A 237 -13.17 -8.46 -10.59
CA GLU A 237 -13.84 -7.36 -11.30
C GLU A 237 -13.62 -7.41 -12.81
N GLN A 238 -12.38 -7.25 -13.25
CA GLN A 238 -12.07 -7.20 -14.67
C GLN A 238 -11.72 -8.57 -15.23
N GLY A 239 -10.90 -9.34 -14.52
CA GLY A 239 -10.32 -10.57 -15.05
C GLY A 239 -11.32 -11.73 -15.15
N ILE A 240 -12.36 -11.73 -14.31
CA ILE A 240 -13.40 -12.75 -14.32
C ILE A 240 -14.72 -12.17 -14.82
N TYR A 241 -15.26 -11.14 -14.17
CA TYR A 241 -16.59 -10.61 -14.45
C TYR A 241 -16.62 -9.60 -15.61
N GLY A 242 -15.45 -9.15 -16.08
CA GLY A 242 -15.33 -8.33 -17.29
C GLY A 242 -15.93 -6.94 -17.16
N THR A 243 -15.98 -6.38 -15.94
CA THR A 243 -16.51 -5.03 -15.69
C THR A 243 -15.40 -3.98 -15.76
N ALA A 244 -15.79 -2.70 -15.79
CA ALA A 244 -14.85 -1.60 -15.62
C ALA A 244 -14.25 -1.60 -14.21
N VAL A 245 -12.98 -1.17 -14.08
CA VAL A 245 -12.29 -0.99 -12.79
C VAL A 245 -12.15 0.51 -12.54
N SER A 246 -12.79 1.01 -11.50
CA SER A 246 -12.69 2.39 -11.04
C SER A 246 -12.76 3.49 -12.13
N GLY A 247 -13.59 3.32 -13.16
CA GLY A 247 -13.77 4.30 -14.24
C GLY A 247 -12.62 4.35 -15.26
N SER A 248 -11.80 3.29 -15.34
CA SER A 248 -10.77 3.10 -16.38
C SER A 248 -11.29 2.37 -17.64
N GLY A 249 -12.60 2.08 -17.70
CA GLY A 249 -13.23 1.29 -18.76
C GLY A 249 -13.06 -0.23 -18.59
N THR A 250 -13.67 -1.01 -19.49
CA THR A 250 -13.66 -2.50 -19.44
C THR A 250 -12.34 -3.15 -19.90
N GLY A 251 -11.32 -2.33 -20.21
CA GLY A 251 -9.95 -2.75 -20.48
C GLY A 251 -9.81 -3.93 -21.46
N THR A 252 -8.95 -4.89 -21.11
CA THR A 252 -8.55 -6.05 -21.92
C THR A 252 -9.56 -7.21 -21.95
N GLY A 253 -10.73 -7.02 -21.33
CA GLY A 253 -11.77 -8.04 -21.14
C GLY A 253 -11.43 -9.08 -20.06
N GLY A 254 -12.44 -9.82 -19.61
CA GLY A 254 -12.32 -10.89 -18.62
C GLY A 254 -12.68 -12.27 -19.16
N LEU A 255 -12.82 -13.26 -18.28
CA LEU A 255 -13.37 -14.57 -18.64
C LEU A 255 -14.83 -14.50 -19.07
N LEU A 256 -15.58 -13.53 -18.56
CA LEU A 256 -16.95 -13.24 -18.97
C LEU A 256 -16.97 -11.96 -19.82
N HIS A 257 -17.79 -11.99 -20.86
CA HIS A 257 -18.18 -10.80 -21.58
C HIS A 257 -19.55 -10.37 -21.05
N ALA A 258 -19.58 -9.26 -20.33
CA ALA A 258 -20.76 -8.80 -19.63
C ALA A 258 -20.92 -7.28 -19.74
N SER A 259 -22.15 -6.81 -19.52
CA SER A 259 -22.45 -5.39 -19.40
C SER A 259 -23.11 -5.09 -18.07
N VAL A 260 -22.86 -3.88 -17.56
CA VAL A 260 -23.50 -3.35 -16.37
C VAL A 260 -24.42 -2.21 -16.80
N SER A 261 -25.68 -2.25 -16.38
CA SER A 261 -26.68 -1.24 -16.75
C SER A 261 -27.77 -1.13 -15.70
N GLY A 262 -28.37 0.06 -15.53
CA GLY A 262 -29.43 0.30 -14.55
C GLY A 262 -29.10 1.47 -13.62
N PRO A 263 -29.81 1.62 -12.49
CA PRO A 263 -29.60 2.73 -11.57
C PRO A 263 -28.15 2.79 -11.06
N GLN A 264 -27.49 3.94 -11.27
CA GLN A 264 -26.07 4.12 -10.91
C GLN A 264 -25.78 3.83 -9.42
N ALA A 265 -26.72 4.11 -8.52
CA ALA A 265 -26.55 3.78 -7.10
C ALA A 265 -26.40 2.27 -6.84
N LEU A 266 -26.99 1.42 -7.68
CA LEU A 266 -26.93 -0.05 -7.56
C LEU A 266 -25.82 -0.65 -8.41
N THR A 267 -25.47 -0.02 -9.52
CA THR A 267 -24.52 -0.60 -10.50
C THR A 267 -23.15 0.06 -10.49
N GLY A 268 -23.04 1.25 -9.90
CA GLY A 268 -21.87 2.13 -9.96
C GLY A 268 -21.70 2.91 -11.28
N GLY A 269 -22.58 2.68 -12.26
CA GLY A 269 -22.53 3.38 -13.55
C GLY A 269 -21.22 3.16 -14.31
N ASP A 270 -20.75 4.20 -15.00
CA ASP A 270 -19.52 4.14 -15.80
C ASP A 270 -18.25 3.99 -14.97
N PHE A 271 -18.30 4.34 -13.67
CA PHE A 271 -17.22 4.09 -12.73
C PHE A 271 -17.01 2.58 -12.49
N GLY A 272 -18.06 1.78 -12.64
CA GLY A 272 -18.03 0.34 -12.40
C GLY A 272 -18.58 -0.07 -11.02
N PRO A 273 -18.77 -1.39 -10.79
CA PRO A 273 -19.47 -1.93 -9.62
C PRO A 273 -18.91 -1.47 -8.25
N GLU A 274 -17.66 -1.06 -8.16
CA GLU A 274 -17.04 -0.41 -7.00
C GLU A 274 -17.81 0.82 -6.50
N ALA A 275 -18.39 1.62 -7.39
CA ALA A 275 -19.23 2.75 -7.00
C ALA A 275 -20.66 2.36 -6.59
N SER A 276 -21.00 1.06 -6.57
CA SER A 276 -22.32 0.63 -6.10
C SER A 276 -22.45 0.74 -4.59
N ILE A 277 -23.67 0.99 -4.10
CA ILE A 277 -23.97 0.88 -2.68
C ILE A 277 -23.69 -0.53 -2.14
N PHE A 278 -23.78 -1.55 -2.99
CA PHE A 278 -23.46 -2.93 -2.61
C PHE A 278 -21.99 -3.10 -2.27
N ALA A 279 -21.08 -2.56 -3.07
CA ALA A 279 -19.64 -2.63 -2.80
C ALA A 279 -19.30 -1.94 -1.46
N VAL A 280 -19.83 -0.74 -1.24
CA VAL A 280 -19.67 0.01 0.02
C VAL A 280 -20.13 -0.82 1.23
N LEU A 281 -21.33 -1.43 1.16
CA LEU A 281 -21.87 -2.22 2.26
C LEU A 281 -21.10 -3.53 2.47
N VAL A 282 -20.74 -4.23 1.39
CA VAL A 282 -19.98 -5.48 1.42
C VAL A 282 -18.60 -5.26 2.04
N CYS A 283 -17.92 -4.16 1.70
CA CYS A 283 -16.60 -3.83 2.23
C CYS A 283 -16.62 -3.16 3.61
N ALA A 284 -17.75 -2.56 4.02
CA ALA A 284 -17.91 -2.03 5.38
C ALA A 284 -17.83 -3.13 6.45
N VAL A 285 -18.38 -4.32 6.18
CA VAL A 285 -18.35 -5.46 7.11
C VAL A 285 -16.91 -5.90 7.45
N PRO A 286 -16.05 -6.29 6.49
CA PRO A 286 -14.67 -6.65 6.79
C PRO A 286 -13.90 -5.48 7.38
N THR A 287 -14.16 -4.23 6.99
CA THR A 287 -13.56 -3.04 7.62
C THR A 287 -13.80 -3.06 9.13
N VAL A 288 -15.06 -3.21 9.57
CA VAL A 288 -15.40 -3.27 11.00
C VAL A 288 -14.76 -4.47 11.68
N LEU A 289 -14.79 -5.66 11.06
CA LEU A 289 -14.20 -6.88 11.63
C LEU A 289 -12.68 -6.77 11.82
N PHE A 290 -11.97 -6.16 10.88
CA PHE A 290 -10.54 -5.91 11.00
C PHE A 290 -10.23 -4.81 12.02
N LEU A 291 -11.05 -3.77 12.15
CA LEU A 291 -10.91 -2.79 13.22
C LEU A 291 -11.12 -3.41 14.62
N ILE A 292 -12.10 -4.29 14.76
CA ILE A 292 -12.30 -5.07 16.01
C ILE A 292 -11.08 -5.95 16.28
N THR A 293 -10.55 -6.62 15.25
CA THR A 293 -9.37 -7.48 15.37
C THR A 293 -8.14 -6.68 15.76
N ALA A 294 -7.91 -5.52 15.12
CA ALA A 294 -6.84 -4.60 15.46
C ALA A 294 -6.94 -4.13 16.91
N LYS A 295 -8.15 -3.77 17.37
CA LYS A 295 -8.40 -3.38 18.76
C LYS A 295 -8.09 -4.53 19.74
N ARG A 296 -8.58 -5.74 19.45
CA ARG A 296 -8.34 -6.93 20.28
C ARG A 296 -6.87 -7.32 20.38
N GLN A 297 -6.08 -7.01 19.34
CA GLN A 297 -4.64 -7.25 19.32
C GLN A 297 -3.80 -6.08 19.86
N GLY A 298 -4.44 -5.01 20.37
CA GLY A 298 -3.73 -3.83 20.88
C GLY A 298 -3.00 -3.03 19.80
N ARG A 299 -3.52 -3.04 18.57
CA ARG A 299 -2.91 -2.41 17.37
C ARG A 299 -3.63 -1.13 16.93
N ILE A 300 -4.54 -0.62 17.77
CA ILE A 300 -5.13 0.71 17.63
C ILE A 300 -4.39 1.62 18.59
N TYR A 301 -3.56 2.51 18.05
CA TYR A 301 -2.71 3.40 18.83
C TYR A 301 -3.23 4.83 18.79
N THR A 302 -3.18 5.48 19.94
CA THR A 302 -3.21 6.93 20.06
C THR A 302 -1.87 7.52 19.63
N ARG A 303 -1.85 8.83 19.36
CA ARG A 303 -0.61 9.57 19.11
C ARG A 303 0.42 9.42 20.25
N ALA A 304 -0.06 9.36 21.49
CA ALA A 304 0.81 9.25 22.67
C ALA A 304 1.49 7.87 22.73
N GLU A 305 0.76 6.79 22.48
CA GLU A 305 1.29 5.42 22.46
C GLU A 305 2.33 5.24 21.34
N MET A 306 2.08 5.80 20.15
CA MET A 306 3.06 5.75 19.05
C MET A 306 4.37 6.47 19.38
N ALA A 307 4.33 7.54 20.19
CA ALA A 307 5.53 8.23 20.64
C ALA A 307 6.39 7.35 21.57
N GLN A 308 5.76 6.47 22.35
CA GLN A 308 6.44 5.52 23.25
C GLN A 308 7.01 4.32 22.48
N VAL A 309 6.26 3.77 21.52
CA VAL A 309 6.72 2.65 20.67
C VAL A 309 8.01 3.00 19.91
N ARG A 310 8.20 4.26 19.52
CA ARG A 310 9.41 4.71 18.80
C ARG A 310 10.66 4.80 19.68
N GLN A 311 10.50 4.92 21.00
CA GLN A 311 11.63 5.09 21.92
C GLN A 311 12.23 3.74 22.37
N ASN A 312 11.54 2.64 22.11
CA ASN A 312 11.95 1.27 22.40
C ASN A 312 12.44 0.55 21.12
#